data_AF-A0A0A5FYR5-F1
#
_entry.id   AF-A0A0A5FYR5-F1
#
_cell.length_a   1.000
_cell.length_b   1.000
_cell.length_c   1.000
_cell.angle_alpha   90.00
_cell.angle_beta   90.00
_cell.angle_gamma   90.00
#
_symmetry.space_group_name_H-M   'P 1'
#
loop_
_entity.id
_entity.type
_entity.pdbx_description
1 polymer ?
#
loop_
_entity_poly.entity_id
_entity_poly.type
_entity_poly.pdbx_seq_one_letter_code
_entity_poly.pdbx_strand_id
1 'polypeptide(L)'
;MLHLKSVQYKQPSFKEKEFPFSLSLFRQLDTLSFEKSITILVGENGTGKSTLLESMAFESDSILIGGEMIDQDPTLQAARKIAPHLDLTWHARTKSGFFFRAEDFRNYVQKVTEYREDAEQQLERIRREDPHSYEVLPYARTIGELNNLYGDGLDVRSHGESFLDLFKARLRPNSFYILDEPEAPLSPLKQLSLISLIMDSVREGSQFIIATHSPMLMALPEAELLSIEDGELIRKSYEELEHVKLTKDFLNHPEQFLRHL
;
A
#
# COMPACT_ATOMS: atom_id res chain seq x y z
N MET A 1 13.54 -3.06 12.33
CA MET A 1 13.86 -4.49 12.54
C MET A 1 13.48 -5.21 11.25
N LEU A 2 14.25 -6.22 10.83
CA LEU A 2 13.96 -6.92 9.57
C LEU A 2 13.03 -8.11 9.84
N HIS A 3 11.81 -8.08 9.32
CA HIS A 3 10.82 -9.16 9.44
C HIS A 3 10.97 -10.17 8.30
N LEU A 4 10.67 -9.76 7.07
CA LEU A 4 10.88 -10.52 5.84
C LEU A 4 12.33 -10.34 5.39
N LYS A 5 13.04 -11.45 5.25
CA LYS A 5 14.46 -11.49 4.87
C LYS A 5 14.63 -11.54 3.36
N SER A 6 13.88 -12.42 2.71
CA SER A 6 13.99 -12.63 1.27
C SER A 6 12.76 -13.30 0.70
N VAL A 7 12.57 -13.11 -0.60
CA VAL A 7 11.60 -13.81 -1.43
C VAL A 7 12.36 -14.58 -2.49
N GLN A 8 12.14 -15.88 -2.58
CA GLN A 8 12.63 -16.69 -3.69
C GLN A 8 11.45 -16.99 -4.63
N TYR A 9 11.64 -16.77 -5.92
CA TYR A 9 10.65 -17.09 -6.94
C TYR A 9 11.06 -18.36 -7.69
N LYS A 10 10.22 -19.39 -7.58
CA LYS A 10 10.39 -20.67 -8.28
C LYS A 10 9.69 -20.61 -9.63
N GLN A 11 10.42 -20.17 -10.65
CA GLN A 11 9.87 -20.02 -12.00
C GLN A 11 9.25 -21.33 -12.53
N PRO A 12 7.96 -21.34 -12.92
CA PRO A 12 7.33 -22.52 -13.48
C PRO A 12 7.76 -22.74 -14.92
N SER A 13 8.25 -23.95 -15.22
CA SER A 13 8.84 -24.32 -16.52
C SER A 13 7.89 -24.30 -17.73
N PHE A 14 6.59 -24.06 -17.52
CA PHE A 14 5.54 -24.23 -18.53
C PHE A 14 4.70 -22.97 -18.81
N LYS A 15 4.96 -21.82 -18.15
CA LYS A 15 4.08 -20.63 -18.24
C LYS A 15 4.71 -19.30 -18.63
N GLU A 16 5.99 -19.24 -19.01
CA GLU A 16 6.72 -17.97 -19.26
C GLU A 16 6.05 -16.95 -20.21
N LYS A 17 5.19 -17.40 -21.12
CA LYS A 17 4.52 -16.53 -22.10
C LYS A 17 3.11 -16.08 -21.70
N GLU A 18 2.54 -16.65 -20.64
CA GLU A 18 1.20 -16.30 -20.16
C GLU A 18 1.28 -15.19 -19.11
N PHE A 19 0.39 -14.21 -19.17
CA PHE A 19 0.25 -13.26 -18.06
C PHE A 19 -0.22 -13.99 -16.78
N PRO A 20 0.39 -13.74 -15.61
CA PRO A 20 1.41 -12.70 -15.30
C PRO A 20 2.87 -13.16 -15.40
N PHE A 21 3.15 -14.43 -15.67
CA PHE A 21 4.52 -14.96 -15.81
C PHE A 21 5.32 -14.30 -16.96
N SER A 22 4.61 -13.71 -17.92
CA SER A 22 5.19 -12.97 -19.03
C SER A 22 5.73 -11.58 -18.68
N LEU A 23 5.47 -11.06 -17.48
CA LEU A 23 6.03 -9.78 -17.02
C LEU A 23 7.56 -9.88 -16.93
N SER A 24 8.26 -8.80 -17.27
CA SER A 24 9.73 -8.80 -17.38
C SER A 24 10.40 -9.24 -16.07
N LEU A 25 9.91 -8.76 -14.93
CA LEU A 25 10.42 -9.14 -13.61
C LEU A 25 10.39 -10.66 -13.39
N PHE A 26 9.25 -11.33 -13.61
CA PHE A 26 9.09 -12.76 -13.34
C PHE A 26 9.79 -13.68 -14.35
N ARG A 27 10.42 -13.14 -15.39
CA ARG A 27 11.26 -13.93 -16.29
C ARG A 27 12.68 -14.10 -15.77
N GLN A 28 13.15 -13.18 -14.93
CA GLN A 28 14.54 -13.14 -14.46
C GLN A 28 14.67 -13.14 -12.93
N LEU A 29 13.57 -12.86 -12.21
CA LEU A 29 13.56 -12.90 -10.75
C LEU A 29 13.93 -14.29 -10.26
N ASP A 30 15.00 -14.38 -9.48
CA ASP A 30 15.34 -15.60 -8.73
C ASP A 30 15.13 -15.33 -7.24
N THR A 31 16.06 -14.61 -6.61
CA THR A 31 15.97 -14.27 -5.19
C THR A 31 16.06 -12.76 -4.98
N LEU A 32 15.08 -12.21 -4.26
CA LEU A 32 15.07 -10.84 -3.76
C LEU A 32 15.37 -10.87 -2.26
N SER A 33 16.50 -10.29 -1.85
CA SER A 33 16.85 -10.08 -0.44
C SER A 33 16.55 -8.65 0.01
N PHE A 34 16.10 -8.49 1.25
CA PHE A 34 15.90 -7.20 1.89
C PHE A 34 17.03 -6.94 2.88
N GLU A 35 17.67 -5.78 2.78
CA GLU A 35 18.79 -5.37 3.64
C GLU A 35 18.38 -4.28 4.63
N LYS A 36 17.26 -3.60 4.37
CA LYS A 36 16.78 -2.47 5.17
C LYS A 36 15.35 -2.68 5.65
N SER A 37 14.98 -1.94 6.69
CA SER A 37 13.58 -1.95 7.19
C SER A 37 12.63 -1.20 6.25
N ILE A 38 13.16 -0.42 5.30
CA ILE A 38 12.39 0.24 4.25
C ILE A 38 12.99 -0.18 2.91
N THR A 39 12.18 -0.80 2.06
CA THR A 39 12.55 -1.15 0.70
C THR A 39 11.60 -0.45 -0.26
N ILE A 40 12.14 0.29 -1.22
CA ILE A 40 11.38 0.94 -2.28
C ILE A 40 11.61 0.21 -3.60
N LEU A 41 10.54 -0.28 -4.23
CA LEU A 41 10.56 -0.78 -5.59
C LEU A 41 10.22 0.36 -6.57
N VAL A 42 11.11 0.57 -7.54
CA VAL A 42 10.98 1.57 -8.61
C VAL A 42 11.02 0.85 -9.95
N GLY A 43 10.36 1.39 -10.96
CA GLY A 43 10.36 0.83 -12.31
C GLY A 43 9.17 1.34 -13.11
N GLU A 44 9.14 1.09 -14.41
CA GLU A 44 8.03 1.53 -15.26
C GLU A 44 6.72 0.76 -15.00
N ASN A 45 5.62 1.26 -15.56
CA ASN A 45 4.33 0.58 -15.51
C ASN A 45 4.40 -0.74 -16.29
N GLY A 46 3.79 -1.79 -15.75
CA GLY A 46 3.77 -3.11 -16.39
C GLY A 46 5.06 -3.92 -16.26
N THR A 47 6.06 -3.46 -15.49
CA THR A 47 7.27 -4.24 -15.18
C THR A 47 7.03 -5.38 -14.17
N GLY A 48 5.95 -5.29 -13.38
CA GLY A 48 5.54 -6.32 -12.42
C GLY A 48 5.66 -5.94 -10.93
N LYS A 49 5.95 -4.66 -10.61
CA LYS A 49 6.00 -4.14 -9.22
C LYS A 49 4.78 -4.52 -8.39
N SER A 50 3.60 -4.06 -8.81
CA SER A 50 2.33 -4.31 -8.12
C SER A 50 2.07 -5.80 -7.99
N THR A 51 2.25 -6.57 -9.08
CA THR A 51 2.06 -8.03 -9.04
C THR A 51 3.00 -8.71 -8.04
N LEU A 52 4.25 -8.28 -7.90
CA LEU A 52 5.17 -8.82 -6.89
C LEU A 52 4.68 -8.47 -5.47
N LEU A 53 4.30 -7.21 -5.23
CA LEU A 53 3.78 -6.76 -3.93
C LEU A 53 2.51 -7.51 -3.53
N GLU A 54 1.55 -7.59 -4.43
CA GLU A 54 0.30 -8.33 -4.25
C GLU A 54 0.56 -9.81 -3.98
N SER A 55 1.52 -10.43 -4.69
CA SER A 55 1.87 -11.84 -4.49
C SER A 55 2.54 -12.07 -3.14
N MET A 56 3.41 -11.17 -2.69
CA MET A 56 3.99 -11.20 -1.34
C MET A 56 2.91 -10.98 -0.26
N ALA A 57 1.96 -10.09 -0.51
CA ALA A 57 0.84 -9.84 0.40
C ALA A 57 -0.05 -11.09 0.54
N PHE A 58 -0.35 -11.75 -0.58
CA PHE A 58 -1.09 -13.02 -0.58
C PHE A 58 -0.33 -14.12 0.19
N GLU A 59 0.94 -14.34 -0.13
CA GLU A 59 1.74 -15.41 0.50
C GLU A 59 2.07 -15.14 1.98
N SER A 60 2.05 -13.88 2.40
CA SER A 60 2.25 -13.51 3.81
C SER A 60 0.98 -13.61 4.67
N ASP A 61 -0.18 -13.97 4.09
CA ASP A 61 -1.50 -13.89 4.71
C ASP A 61 -1.84 -12.47 5.22
N SER A 62 -1.41 -11.44 4.48
CA SER A 62 -1.68 -10.04 4.85
C SER A 62 -3.18 -9.72 4.77
N ILE A 63 -3.65 -8.79 5.60
CA ILE A 63 -4.99 -8.20 5.46
C ILE A 63 -4.92 -6.97 4.55
N LEU A 64 -5.99 -6.66 3.82
CA LEU A 64 -6.11 -5.35 3.17
C LEU A 64 -6.31 -4.27 4.24
N ILE A 65 -5.90 -3.03 3.97
CA ILE A 65 -6.11 -1.91 4.91
C ILE A 65 -7.59 -1.76 5.31
N GLY A 66 -8.52 -2.15 4.42
CA GLY A 66 -9.95 -2.12 4.67
C GLY A 66 -10.45 -3.20 5.64
N GLY A 67 -9.61 -4.18 5.99
CA GLY A 67 -9.95 -5.33 6.84
C GLY A 67 -10.52 -6.53 6.09
N GLU A 68 -10.60 -6.46 4.76
CA GLU A 68 -11.01 -7.59 3.91
C GLU A 68 -9.84 -8.55 3.67
N MET A 69 -10.17 -9.81 3.39
CA MET A 69 -9.18 -10.83 3.05
C MET A 69 -8.79 -10.72 1.56
N ILE A 70 -7.49 -10.84 1.29
CA ILE A 70 -6.91 -10.74 -0.06
C ILE A 70 -7.47 -11.82 -1.02
N ASP A 71 -7.90 -12.97 -0.48
CA ASP A 71 -8.44 -14.10 -1.22
C ASP A 71 -9.82 -13.88 -1.86
N GLN A 72 -10.51 -12.79 -1.52
CA GLN A 72 -11.81 -12.44 -2.09
C GLN A 72 -11.73 -11.38 -3.20
N ASP A 73 -10.57 -10.73 -3.36
CA ASP A 73 -10.41 -9.65 -4.34
C ASP A 73 -10.22 -10.19 -5.77
N PRO A 74 -11.17 -9.94 -6.70
CA PRO A 74 -11.08 -10.41 -8.08
C PRO A 74 -10.00 -9.69 -8.90
N THR A 75 -9.49 -8.53 -8.47
CA THR A 75 -8.42 -7.79 -9.16
C THR A 75 -7.05 -8.46 -8.98
N LEU A 76 -6.89 -9.27 -7.93
CA LEU A 76 -5.63 -9.94 -7.58
C LEU A 76 -5.42 -11.31 -8.26
N GLN A 77 -6.13 -11.59 -9.35
CA GLN A 77 -6.00 -12.86 -10.09
C GLN A 77 -4.57 -13.12 -10.59
N ALA A 78 -3.87 -12.06 -10.98
CA ALA A 78 -2.45 -12.15 -11.37
C ALA A 78 -1.62 -12.64 -10.18
N ALA A 79 -1.71 -11.95 -9.05
CA ALA A 79 -0.98 -12.30 -7.84
C ALA A 79 -1.26 -13.73 -7.37
N ARG A 80 -2.51 -14.20 -7.43
CA ARG A 80 -2.87 -15.59 -7.08
C ARG A 80 -2.18 -16.64 -7.94
N LYS A 81 -1.84 -16.31 -9.19
CA LYS A 81 -1.08 -17.22 -10.07
C LYS A 81 0.40 -17.26 -9.72
N ILE A 82 0.96 -16.17 -9.18
CA ILE A 82 2.39 -16.04 -8.85
C ILE A 82 2.68 -16.46 -7.41
N ALA A 83 1.83 -16.11 -6.45
CA ALA A 83 2.05 -16.32 -5.02
C ALA A 83 2.45 -17.77 -4.65
N PRO A 84 1.83 -18.83 -5.19
CA PRO A 84 2.25 -20.21 -4.91
C PRO A 84 3.67 -20.58 -5.35
N HIS A 85 4.30 -19.71 -6.14
CA HIS A 85 5.68 -19.84 -6.60
C HIS A 85 6.66 -18.96 -5.83
N LEU A 86 6.18 -18.20 -4.82
CA LEU A 86 7.01 -17.41 -3.93
C LEU A 86 7.26 -18.15 -2.64
N ASP A 87 8.53 -18.33 -2.28
CA ASP A 87 8.92 -18.75 -0.94
C ASP A 87 9.39 -17.54 -0.14
N LEU A 88 8.64 -17.20 0.90
CA LEU A 88 8.98 -16.11 1.81
C LEU A 88 9.83 -16.63 2.97
N THR A 89 11.06 -16.12 3.09
CA THR A 89 11.95 -16.41 4.22
C THR A 89 11.89 -15.27 5.23
N TRP A 90 11.58 -15.60 6.48
CA TRP A 90 11.39 -14.62 7.55
C TRP A 90 12.51 -14.70 8.60
N HIS A 91 12.98 -13.55 9.06
CA HIS A 91 13.73 -13.44 10.31
C HIS A 91 12.78 -13.47 11.52
N ALA A 92 11.68 -12.73 11.43
CA ALA A 92 10.64 -12.68 12.45
C ALA A 92 9.27 -12.49 11.79
N ARG A 93 8.50 -13.57 11.65
CA ARG A 93 7.16 -13.49 11.05
C ARG A 93 6.20 -12.78 12.00
N THR A 94 5.43 -11.83 11.47
CA THR A 94 4.38 -11.12 12.20
C THR A 94 3.07 -11.23 11.42
N LYS A 95 1.95 -11.27 12.13
CA LYS A 95 0.60 -11.13 11.56
C LYS A 95 0.09 -9.69 11.64
N SER A 96 0.89 -8.80 12.23
CA SER A 96 0.55 -7.39 12.38
C SER A 96 1.09 -6.60 11.19
N GLY A 97 0.25 -5.74 10.64
CA GLY A 97 0.51 -5.03 9.39
C GLY A 97 -0.62 -5.21 8.38
N PHE A 98 -0.47 -4.62 7.21
CA PHE A 98 -1.46 -4.69 6.14
C PHE A 98 -0.82 -4.48 4.77
N PHE A 99 -1.55 -4.92 3.75
CA PHE A 99 -1.33 -4.53 2.36
C PHE A 99 -2.23 -3.35 2.00
N PHE A 100 -1.67 -2.36 1.31
CA PHE A 100 -2.38 -1.18 0.84
C PHE A 100 -2.22 -1.01 -0.66
N ARG A 101 -3.33 -0.73 -1.34
CA ARG A 101 -3.35 -0.20 -2.71
C ARG A 101 -4.19 1.06 -2.73
N ALA A 102 -3.78 2.04 -3.53
CA ALA A 102 -4.53 3.28 -3.66
C ALA A 102 -5.96 3.10 -4.17
N GLU A 103 -6.22 2.06 -4.97
CA GLU A 103 -7.59 1.77 -5.45
C GLU A 103 -8.51 1.26 -4.33
N ASP A 104 -7.98 0.46 -3.41
CA ASP A 104 -8.73 -0.08 -2.27
C ASP A 104 -9.19 1.03 -1.34
N PHE A 105 -8.42 2.11 -1.23
CA PHE A 105 -8.75 3.24 -0.38
C PHE A 105 -10.07 3.89 -0.78
N ARG A 106 -10.34 4.05 -2.09
CA ARG A 106 -11.59 4.64 -2.57
C ARG A 106 -12.79 3.78 -2.19
N ASN A 107 -12.69 2.47 -2.43
CA ASN A 107 -13.73 1.51 -2.07
C ASN A 107 -13.97 1.49 -0.57
N TYR A 108 -12.89 1.54 0.22
CA TYR A 108 -12.95 1.59 1.67
C TYR A 108 -13.67 2.84 2.19
N VAL A 109 -13.30 4.02 1.68
CA VAL A 109 -13.95 5.27 2.05
C VAL A 109 -15.44 5.21 1.75
N GLN A 110 -15.80 4.77 0.54
CA GLN A 110 -17.20 4.62 0.15
C GLN A 110 -17.95 3.68 1.11
N LYS A 111 -17.39 2.51 1.40
CA LYS A 111 -18.00 1.52 2.30
C LYS A 111 -18.20 2.04 3.73
N VAL A 112 -17.23 2.79 4.26
CA VAL A 112 -17.35 3.41 5.59
C VAL A 112 -18.41 4.50 5.60
N THR A 113 -18.48 5.31 4.54
CA THR A 113 -19.54 6.32 4.40
C THR A 113 -20.92 5.66 4.37
N GLU A 114 -21.11 4.62 3.54
CA GLU A 114 -22.37 3.86 3.46
C GLU A 114 -22.75 3.25 4.82
N TYR A 115 -21.80 2.62 5.53
CA TYR A 115 -22.08 2.06 6.87
C TYR A 115 -22.47 3.11 7.90
N ARG A 116 -21.87 4.30 7.83
CA ARG A 116 -22.20 5.40 8.71
C ARG A 116 -23.61 5.92 8.42
N GLU A 117 -23.93 6.19 7.16
CA GLU A 117 -25.24 6.66 6.73
C GLU A 117 -26.34 5.65 7.13
N ASP A 118 -26.11 4.36 6.91
CA ASP A 118 -27.03 3.31 7.34
C ASP A 118 -27.24 3.32 8.85
N ALA A 119 -26.15 3.42 9.64
CA ALA A 119 -26.26 3.46 11.10
C ALA A 119 -26.99 4.71 11.60
N GLU A 120 -26.74 5.87 10.99
CA GLU A 120 -27.43 7.14 11.29
C GLU A 120 -28.92 7.05 10.96
N GLN A 121 -29.28 6.50 9.80
CA GLN A 121 -30.67 6.31 9.38
C GLN A 121 -31.42 5.34 10.30
N GLN A 122 -30.82 4.20 10.68
CA GLN A 122 -31.42 3.26 11.62
C GLN A 122 -31.61 3.90 13.00
N LEU A 123 -30.61 4.63 13.48
CA LEU A 123 -30.67 5.32 14.76
C LEU A 123 -31.77 6.40 14.77
N GLU A 124 -31.92 7.19 13.70
CA GLU A 124 -33.01 8.14 13.56
C GLU A 124 -34.38 7.45 13.52
N ARG A 125 -34.51 6.37 12.75
CA ARG A 125 -35.77 5.63 12.62
C ARG A 125 -36.22 5.07 13.98
N ILE A 126 -35.34 4.37 14.68
CA ILE A 126 -35.65 3.78 15.99
C ILE A 126 -36.03 4.89 16.98
N ARG A 127 -35.31 6.01 17.01
CA ARG A 127 -35.64 7.14 17.90
C ARG A 127 -36.98 7.81 17.59
N ARG A 128 -37.40 7.83 16.31
CA ARG A 128 -38.72 8.36 15.92
C ARG A 128 -39.84 7.42 16.36
N GLU A 129 -39.61 6.11 16.34
CA GLU A 129 -40.58 5.10 16.75
C GLU A 129 -40.65 4.99 18.29
N ASP A 130 -39.50 4.91 18.96
CA ASP A 130 -39.35 4.92 20.42
C ASP A 130 -38.05 5.64 20.85
N PRO A 131 -38.12 6.87 21.40
CA PRO A 131 -36.96 7.63 21.85
C PRO A 131 -36.10 6.94 22.93
N HIS A 132 -36.64 5.96 23.65
CA HIS A 132 -35.97 5.28 24.75
C HIS A 132 -35.57 3.83 24.43
N SER A 133 -35.75 3.39 23.19
CA SER A 133 -35.38 2.03 22.78
C SER A 133 -33.88 1.79 22.91
N TYR A 134 -33.52 0.66 23.55
CA TYR A 134 -32.15 0.19 23.65
C TYR A 134 -31.60 -0.38 22.32
N GLU A 135 -32.44 -0.56 21.31
CA GLU A 135 -32.03 -1.03 19.98
C GLU A 135 -31.12 -0.03 19.25
N VAL A 136 -31.06 1.23 19.71
CA VAL A 136 -30.12 2.24 19.19
C VAL A 136 -28.67 1.96 19.57
N LEU A 137 -28.41 1.16 20.62
CA LEU A 137 -27.08 1.01 21.21
C LEU A 137 -26.01 0.49 20.23
N PRO A 138 -26.27 -0.54 19.40
CA PRO A 138 -25.30 -0.99 18.41
C PRO A 138 -24.95 0.09 17.39
N TYR A 139 -25.93 0.82 16.87
CA TYR A 139 -25.72 1.89 15.88
C TYR A 139 -24.98 3.08 16.48
N ALA A 140 -25.35 3.50 17.70
CA ALA A 140 -24.67 4.56 18.42
C ALA A 140 -23.20 4.20 18.71
N ARG A 141 -22.93 2.93 19.03
CA ARG A 141 -21.56 2.42 19.21
C ARG A 141 -20.78 2.47 17.90
N THR A 142 -21.35 1.98 16.80
CA THR A 142 -20.72 2.02 15.47
C THR A 142 -20.37 3.45 15.08
N ILE A 143 -21.32 4.40 15.20
CA ILE A 143 -21.07 5.82 14.90
C ILE A 143 -19.97 6.38 15.82
N GLY A 144 -20.00 6.05 17.12
CA GLY A 144 -18.95 6.45 18.06
C GLY A 144 -17.56 5.89 17.70
N GLU A 145 -17.48 4.63 17.29
CA GLU A 145 -16.23 3.99 16.84
C GLU A 145 -15.72 4.64 15.55
N LEU A 146 -16.59 4.90 14.57
CA LEU A 146 -16.24 5.58 13.33
C LEU A 146 -15.78 7.02 13.59
N ASN A 147 -16.46 7.76 14.47
CA ASN A 147 -16.07 9.13 14.83
C ASN A 147 -14.71 9.18 15.55
N ASN A 148 -14.42 8.18 16.39
CA ASN A 148 -13.11 8.08 17.05
C ASN A 148 -11.97 7.78 16.06
N LEU A 149 -12.25 7.00 15.02
CA LEU A 149 -11.25 6.61 14.02
C LEU A 149 -11.08 7.67 12.91
N TYR A 150 -12.16 8.36 12.54
CA TYR A 150 -12.24 9.18 11.31
C TYR A 150 -12.80 10.59 11.51
N GLY A 151 -13.14 11.01 12.74
CA GLY A 151 -13.71 12.32 13.04
C GLY A 151 -15.12 12.52 12.47
N ASP A 152 -15.45 13.74 12.02
CA ASP A 152 -16.78 14.11 11.50
C ASP A 152 -17.13 13.49 10.12
N GLY A 153 -16.23 12.67 9.55
CA GLY A 153 -16.45 11.94 8.29
C GLY A 153 -15.22 11.84 7.39
N LEU A 154 -15.11 10.74 6.64
CA LEU A 154 -14.09 10.53 5.61
C LEU A 154 -14.34 11.33 4.32
N ASP A 155 -15.57 11.81 4.17
CA ASP A 155 -16.20 12.50 3.05
C ASP A 155 -16.21 14.03 3.21
N VAL A 156 -16.24 14.53 4.45
CA VAL A 156 -16.22 15.98 4.76
C VAL A 156 -14.78 16.55 4.76
N ARG A 157 -13.76 15.70 4.90
CA ARG A 157 -12.34 16.06 4.79
C ARG A 157 -11.80 15.74 3.40
N SER A 158 -10.82 16.52 2.93
CA SER A 158 -10.16 16.25 1.64
C SER A 158 -9.61 14.82 1.61
N HIS A 159 -9.80 14.06 0.52
CA HIS A 159 -9.50 12.61 0.45
C HIS A 159 -8.14 12.17 1.02
N GLY A 160 -7.11 13.02 0.92
CA GLY A 160 -5.79 12.73 1.49
C GLY A 160 -5.66 12.87 3.02
N GLU A 161 -6.54 13.59 3.72
CA GLU A 161 -6.55 13.67 5.20
C GLU A 161 -7.11 12.39 5.80
N SER A 162 -8.27 11.97 5.29
CA SER A 162 -8.93 10.70 5.58
C SER A 162 -7.98 9.50 5.42
N PHE A 163 -7.08 9.56 4.44
CA PHE A 163 -6.04 8.54 4.26
C PHE A 163 -5.02 8.52 5.39
N LEU A 164 -4.45 9.67 5.76
CA LEU A 164 -3.42 9.73 6.80
C LEU A 164 -3.97 9.32 8.17
N ASP A 165 -5.21 9.71 8.48
CA ASP A 165 -5.91 9.32 9.71
C ASP A 165 -6.11 7.79 9.75
N LEU A 166 -6.60 7.20 8.67
CA LEU A 166 -6.74 5.74 8.54
C LEU A 166 -5.39 5.03 8.68
N PHE A 167 -4.38 5.50 7.95
CA PHE A 167 -3.05 4.91 7.95
C PHE A 167 -2.49 4.92 9.37
N LYS A 168 -2.51 6.08 10.04
CA LYS A 168 -2.06 6.25 11.43
C LYS A 168 -2.84 5.36 12.40
N ALA A 169 -4.16 5.23 12.27
CA ALA A 169 -4.98 4.40 13.15
C ALA A 169 -4.67 2.89 13.02
N ARG A 170 -4.22 2.47 11.83
CA ARG A 170 -3.89 1.06 11.51
C ARG A 170 -2.44 0.70 11.78
N LEU A 171 -1.55 1.68 11.94
CA LEU A 171 -0.16 1.42 12.32
C LEU A 171 -0.10 0.82 13.73
N ARG A 172 0.74 -0.21 13.83
CA ARG A 172 1.10 -0.96 15.03
C ARG A 172 2.62 -1.14 15.06
N PRO A 173 3.23 -1.24 16.25
CA PRO A 173 4.65 -1.54 16.40
C PRO A 173 4.97 -2.97 15.90
N ASN A 174 6.24 -3.25 15.59
CA ASN A 174 6.74 -4.57 15.18
C ASN A 174 5.89 -5.27 14.09
N SER A 175 5.54 -4.50 13.05
CA SER A 175 4.61 -4.91 11.99
C SER A 175 5.26 -4.92 10.61
N PHE A 176 4.67 -5.66 9.69
CA PHE A 176 5.13 -5.78 8.31
C PHE A 176 4.09 -5.18 7.34
N TYR A 177 4.47 -4.15 6.61
CA TYR A 177 3.58 -3.42 5.71
C TYR A 177 4.04 -3.55 4.26
N ILE A 178 3.08 -3.74 3.36
CA ILE A 178 3.29 -3.70 1.92
C ILE A 178 2.41 -2.58 1.36
N LEU A 179 2.99 -1.62 0.65
CA LEU A 179 2.27 -0.46 0.14
C LEU A 179 2.49 -0.32 -1.37
N ASP A 180 1.42 -0.29 -2.14
CA ASP A 180 1.47 -0.04 -3.58
C ASP A 180 0.86 1.33 -3.90
N GLU A 181 1.70 2.24 -4.39
CA GLU A 181 1.41 3.63 -4.70
C GLU A 181 0.65 4.39 -3.59
N PRO A 182 1.14 4.35 -2.32
CA PRO A 182 0.45 4.99 -1.19
C PRO A 182 0.34 6.53 -1.32
N GLU A 183 1.09 7.14 -2.23
CA GLU A 183 1.04 8.56 -2.53
C GLU A 183 -0.14 9.00 -3.39
N ALA A 184 -0.80 8.10 -4.13
CA ALA A 184 -1.77 8.47 -5.15
C ALA A 184 -2.92 9.38 -4.66
N PRO A 185 -3.47 9.22 -3.43
CA PRO A 185 -4.49 10.14 -2.92
C PRO A 185 -3.91 11.40 -2.22
N LEU A 186 -2.59 11.60 -2.23
CA LEU A 186 -1.91 12.60 -1.40
C LEU A 186 -1.31 13.76 -2.19
N SER A 187 -1.52 14.97 -1.69
CA SER A 187 -0.75 16.14 -2.10
C SER A 187 0.72 16.03 -1.63
N PRO A 188 1.66 16.76 -2.24
CA PRO A 188 3.08 16.71 -1.85
C PRO A 188 3.33 16.92 -0.36
N LEU A 189 2.65 17.90 0.26
CA LEU A 189 2.77 18.15 1.70
C LEU A 189 2.31 16.96 2.54
N LYS A 190 1.26 16.24 2.11
CA LYS A 190 0.74 15.05 2.81
C LYS A 190 1.64 13.84 2.64
N GLN A 191 2.38 13.75 1.53
CA GLN A 191 3.42 12.72 1.36
C GLN A 191 4.54 12.89 2.41
N LEU A 192 4.90 14.13 2.79
CA LEU A 192 5.84 14.36 3.89
C LEU A 192 5.30 13.84 5.24
N SER A 193 4.01 13.99 5.50
CA SER A 193 3.38 13.40 6.68
C SER A 193 3.42 11.87 6.66
N LEU A 194 3.15 11.25 5.49
CA LEU A 194 3.27 9.80 5.32
C LEU A 194 4.70 9.32 5.58
N ILE A 195 5.71 10.02 5.06
CA ILE A 195 7.13 9.75 5.33
C ILE A 195 7.41 9.75 6.83
N SER A 196 6.93 10.76 7.57
CA SER A 196 7.09 10.82 9.03
C SER A 196 6.47 9.61 9.72
N LEU A 197 5.25 9.22 9.34
CA LEU A 197 4.55 8.06 9.92
C LEU A 197 5.30 6.74 9.66
N ILE A 198 5.84 6.56 8.45
CA ILE A 198 6.66 5.39 8.11
C ILE A 198 7.92 5.36 8.97
N MET A 199 8.63 6.49 9.07
CA MET A 199 9.86 6.58 9.86
C MET A 199 9.62 6.28 11.34
N ASP A 200 8.54 6.80 11.92
CA ASP A 200 8.18 6.51 13.32
C ASP A 200 7.83 5.04 13.52
N SER A 201 7.07 4.43 12.61
CA SER A 201 6.74 3.00 12.67
C SER A 201 7.98 2.10 12.55
N VAL A 202 8.97 2.47 11.73
CA VAL A 202 10.24 1.74 11.61
C VAL A 202 11.06 1.80 12.90
N ARG A 203 11.05 2.94 13.61
CA ARG A 203 11.66 3.08 14.94
C ARG A 203 11.00 2.16 15.97
N GLU A 204 9.71 1.87 15.80
CA GLU A 204 8.94 0.91 16.60
C GLU A 204 9.09 -0.55 16.13
N GLY A 205 10.07 -0.83 15.25
CA GLY A 205 10.43 -2.18 14.84
C GLY A 205 9.75 -2.65 13.55
N SER A 206 8.93 -1.84 12.89
CA SER A 206 8.24 -2.25 11.68
C SER A 206 9.14 -2.32 10.44
N GLN A 207 8.70 -3.06 9.42
CA GLN A 207 9.30 -3.13 8.08
C GLN A 207 8.27 -2.74 7.02
N PHE A 208 8.73 -2.03 5.99
CA PHE A 208 7.94 -1.57 4.86
C PHE A 208 8.55 -2.02 3.53
N ILE A 209 7.71 -2.56 2.65
CA ILE A 209 8.02 -2.74 1.22
C ILE A 209 7.04 -1.88 0.44
N ILE A 210 7.55 -0.92 -0.33
CA ILE A 210 6.76 0.12 -0.97
C ILE A 210 7.07 0.15 -2.46
N ALA A 211 6.06 0.06 -3.32
CA ALA A 211 6.18 0.45 -4.72
C ALA A 211 5.65 1.88 -4.86
N THR A 212 6.41 2.73 -5.53
CA THR A 212 6.06 4.15 -5.68
C THR A 212 6.67 4.72 -6.93
N HIS A 213 5.98 5.72 -7.49
CA HIS A 213 6.51 6.58 -8.53
C HIS A 213 6.88 7.96 -7.97
N SER A 214 6.54 8.29 -6.73
CA SER A 214 6.89 9.58 -6.12
C SER A 214 8.38 9.69 -5.77
N PRO A 215 9.11 10.68 -6.34
CA PRO A 215 10.44 11.04 -5.87
C PRO A 215 10.48 11.40 -4.37
N MET A 216 9.36 11.89 -3.80
CA MET A 216 9.33 12.22 -2.37
C MET A 216 9.42 10.96 -1.51
N LEU A 217 8.72 9.88 -1.87
CA LEU A 217 8.80 8.60 -1.13
C LEU A 217 10.11 7.86 -1.41
N MET A 218 10.64 7.95 -2.63
CA MET A 218 11.98 7.43 -2.95
C MET A 218 13.10 8.09 -2.12
N ALA A 219 12.86 9.29 -1.57
CA ALA A 219 13.79 9.99 -0.68
C ALA A 219 13.67 9.56 0.81
N LEU A 220 12.90 8.52 1.13
CA LEU A 220 12.80 7.98 2.49
C LEU A 220 14.21 7.67 3.06
N PRO A 221 14.58 8.22 4.23
CA PRO A 221 15.90 7.99 4.80
C PRO A 221 16.18 6.51 5.06
N GLU A 222 17.41 6.09 4.78
CA GLU A 222 17.90 4.70 4.97
C GLU A 222 17.15 3.62 4.17
N ALA A 223 16.27 4.02 3.26
CA ALA A 223 15.61 3.10 2.35
C ALA A 223 16.62 2.48 1.38
N GLU A 224 16.48 1.18 1.12
CA GLU A 224 17.10 0.59 -0.07
C GLU A 224 16.18 0.79 -1.27
N LEU A 225 16.73 1.23 -2.40
CA LEU A 225 15.99 1.48 -3.63
C LEU A 225 16.33 0.38 -4.63
N LEU A 226 15.32 -0.35 -5.08
CA LEU A 226 15.43 -1.42 -6.06
C LEU A 226 14.70 -1.01 -7.34
N SER A 227 15.48 -0.69 -8.37
CA SER A 227 14.96 -0.36 -9.69
C SER A 227 14.79 -1.63 -10.52
N ILE A 228 13.63 -1.80 -11.16
CA ILE A 228 13.38 -2.88 -12.13
C ILE A 228 13.80 -2.38 -13.51
N GLU A 229 14.89 -2.95 -14.04
CA GLU A 229 15.46 -2.61 -15.34
C GLU A 229 15.65 -3.90 -16.13
N ASP A 230 15.04 -3.96 -17.32
CA ASP A 230 15.05 -5.14 -18.19
C ASP A 230 14.59 -6.46 -17.53
N GLY A 231 13.89 -6.38 -16.39
CA GLY A 231 13.42 -7.52 -15.61
C GLY A 231 14.32 -7.91 -14.44
N GLU A 232 15.46 -7.25 -14.26
CA GLU A 232 16.35 -7.42 -13.12
C GLU A 232 16.08 -6.37 -12.03
N LEU A 233 16.31 -6.74 -10.76
CA LEU A 233 16.24 -5.81 -9.62
C LEU A 233 17.64 -5.28 -9.30
N ILE A 234 17.85 -4.00 -9.55
CA ILE A 234 19.15 -3.33 -9.39
C ILE A 234 19.06 -2.35 -8.22
N ARG A 235 19.97 -2.48 -7.25
CA ARG A 235 20.13 -1.50 -6.16
C ARG A 235 20.70 -0.20 -6.72
N LYS A 236 20.04 0.91 -6.44
CA LYS A 236 20.47 2.25 -6.88
C LYS A 236 20.41 3.27 -5.74
N SER A 237 21.22 4.31 -5.86
CA SER A 237 21.05 5.53 -5.06
C SER A 237 19.91 6.39 -5.60
N TYR A 238 19.42 7.32 -4.77
CA TYR A 238 18.31 8.20 -5.12
C TYR A 238 18.61 9.03 -6.38
N GLU A 239 19.83 9.55 -6.49
CA GLU A 239 20.29 10.36 -7.62
C GLU A 239 20.48 9.55 -8.91
N GLU A 240 20.61 8.22 -8.83
CA GLU A 240 20.78 7.35 -9.99
C GLU A 240 19.47 6.98 -10.67
N LEU A 241 18.34 7.05 -9.95
CA LEU A 241 17.02 6.72 -10.44
C LEU A 241 16.61 7.62 -11.61
N GLU A 242 16.21 7.01 -12.73
CA GLU A 242 15.79 7.72 -13.93
C GLU A 242 14.61 8.66 -13.65
N HIS A 243 13.62 8.20 -12.90
CA HIS A 243 12.44 9.00 -12.55
C HIS A 243 12.79 10.26 -11.76
N VAL A 244 13.78 10.17 -10.86
CA VAL A 244 14.28 11.31 -10.07
C VAL A 244 15.01 12.30 -10.99
N LYS A 245 15.89 11.82 -11.87
CA LYS A 245 16.61 12.66 -12.85
C LYS A 245 15.63 13.41 -13.76
N LEU A 246 14.70 12.68 -14.38
CA LEU A 246 13.70 13.24 -15.29
C LEU A 246 12.83 14.31 -14.60
N THR A 247 12.36 14.01 -13.38
CA THR A 247 11.54 14.96 -12.61
C THR A 247 12.34 16.22 -12.27
N LYS A 248 13.60 16.07 -11.84
CA LYS A 248 14.48 17.19 -11.52
C LYS A 248 14.73 18.07 -12.75
N ASP A 249 15.01 17.47 -13.90
CA ASP A 249 15.26 18.20 -15.15
C ASP A 249 14.00 18.93 -15.63
N PHE A 250 12.84 18.30 -15.55
CA PHE A 250 11.55 18.93 -15.87
C PHE A 250 11.26 20.12 -14.95
N LEU A 251 11.44 19.98 -13.63
CA LEU A 251 11.19 21.07 -12.67
C LEU A 251 12.14 22.27 -12.87
N ASN A 252 13.38 22.02 -13.28
CA ASN A 252 14.34 23.09 -13.57
C ASN A 252 14.07 23.77 -14.91
N HIS A 253 13.56 23.04 -15.90
CA HIS A 253 13.46 23.50 -17.29
C HIS A 253 12.12 23.13 -17.98
N PRO A 254 10.95 23.48 -17.41
CA PRO A 254 9.67 22.96 -17.90
C PRO A 254 9.35 23.38 -19.34
N GLU A 255 9.69 24.62 -19.73
CA GLU A 255 9.46 25.10 -21.10
C GLU A 255 10.19 24.29 -22.18
N GLN A 256 11.37 23.75 -21.88
CA GLN A 256 12.15 22.99 -22.86
C GLN A 256 11.45 21.68 -23.20
N PHE A 257 10.92 20.98 -22.20
CA PHE A 257 10.16 19.74 -22.39
C PHE A 257 8.84 20.01 -23.13
N LEU A 258 8.12 21.06 -22.75
CA LEU A 258 6.81 21.37 -23.34
C LEU A 258 6.88 21.83 -24.81
N ARG A 259 8.01 22.36 -25.28
CA ARG A 259 8.20 22.74 -26.70
C ARG A 259 8.28 21.56 -27.66
N HIS A 260 8.51 20.35 -27.14
CA HIS A 260 8.71 19.12 -27.92
C HIS A 260 7.53 18.14 -27.83
N LEU A 261 6.42 18.55 -27.21
CA LEU A 261 5.14 17.85 -27.18
C LEU A 261 4.21 18.41 -28.26
#